data_AF-A0A0F9IMW9-F1
#
_entry.id   AF-A0A0F9IMW9-F1
#
_cell.length_a   1.000
_cell.length_b   1.000
_cell.length_c   1.000
_cell.angle_alpha   90.00
_cell.angle_beta   90.00
_cell.angle_gamma   90.00
#
_symmetry.space_group_name_H-M   'P 1'
#
loop_
_entity.id
_entity.type
_entity.pdbx_description
1 polymer ?
#
loop_
_entity_poly.entity_id
_entity_poly.type
_entity_poly.pdbx_seq_one_letter_code
_entity_poly.pdbx_strand_id
1 'polypeptide(L)'
;MDTGSILYEVEGIDKELARLRKDVRELNNRKKDLLTQAVNNMKDSGDTQIFHRGKTYILEERSRHARKNDKKKREDTLTILNDEGFHGNEADEVYVKLTDALRGPETFIYTLKQ
;
A
#
# COMPACT_ATOMS: atom_id res chain seq x y z
N MET A 1 31.45 -22.26 -20.89
CA MET A 1 30.11 -22.28 -20.29
C MET A 1 29.11 -22.49 -21.40
N ASP A 2 28.33 -23.55 -21.29
CA ASP A 2 27.15 -23.78 -22.12
C ASP A 2 25.91 -23.10 -21.50
N THR A 3 24.81 -23.02 -22.24
CA THR A 3 23.58 -22.39 -21.75
C THR A 3 23.05 -23.06 -20.47
N GLY A 4 23.26 -24.37 -20.31
CA GLY A 4 22.85 -25.11 -19.11
C GLY A 4 23.59 -24.67 -17.85
N SER A 5 24.91 -24.47 -17.93
CA SER A 5 25.71 -23.96 -16.80
C SER A 5 25.36 -22.52 -16.43
N ILE A 6 25.07 -21.67 -17.41
CA ILE A 6 24.61 -20.29 -17.15
C ILE A 6 23.25 -20.30 -16.43
N LEU A 7 22.31 -21.13 -16.85
CA LEU A 7 20.99 -21.25 -16.21
C LEU A 7 21.09 -21.76 -14.77
N TYR A 8 22.00 -22.71 -14.50
CA TYR A 8 22.25 -23.20 -13.14
C TYR A 8 22.77 -22.10 -12.20
N GLU A 9 23.68 -21.25 -12.68
CA GLU A 9 24.16 -20.10 -11.90
C GLU A 9 23.04 -19.07 -11.65
N VAL A 10 22.19 -18.80 -12.65
CA VAL A 10 21.02 -17.92 -12.49
C VAL A 10 20.06 -18.45 -11.42
N GLU A 11 19.74 -19.75 -11.43
CA GLU A 11 18.90 -20.37 -10.40
C GLU A 11 19.53 -20.28 -9.00
N GLY A 12 20.85 -20.37 -8.91
CA GLY A 12 21.60 -20.13 -7.67
C GLY A 12 21.41 -18.71 -7.15
N ILE A 13 21.57 -17.72 -8.03
CA ILE A 13 21.37 -16.30 -7.72
C ILE A 13 19.92 -16.03 -7.31
N ASP A 14 18.93 -16.63 -7.99
CA ASP A 14 17.52 -16.44 -7.64
C ASP A 14 17.18 -16.93 -6.24
N LYS A 15 17.75 -18.07 -5.82
CA LYS A 15 17.60 -18.59 -4.45
C LYS A 15 18.24 -17.66 -3.43
N GLU A 16 19.43 -17.13 -3.73
CA GLU A 16 20.11 -16.19 -2.85
C GLU A 16 19.33 -14.87 -2.71
N LEU A 17 18.84 -14.32 -3.82
CA LEU A 17 17.99 -13.14 -3.83
C LEU A 17 16.69 -13.37 -3.04
N ALA A 18 16.06 -14.53 -3.16
CA ALA A 18 14.87 -14.88 -2.40
C ALA A 18 15.15 -14.88 -0.88
N ARG A 19 16.29 -15.47 -0.45
CA ARG A 19 16.72 -15.46 0.95
C ARG A 19 16.97 -14.04 1.44
N LEU A 20 17.78 -13.25 0.72
CA LEU A 20 18.11 -11.88 1.11
C LEU A 20 16.87 -10.99 1.18
N ARG A 21 15.91 -11.14 0.27
CA ARG A 21 14.64 -10.41 0.32
C ARG A 21 13.82 -10.75 1.56
N LYS A 22 13.86 -12.00 2.02
CA LYS A 22 13.22 -12.43 3.27
C LYS A 22 13.89 -11.76 4.47
N ASP A 23 15.21 -11.81 4.54
CA ASP A 23 15.98 -11.23 5.65
C ASP A 23 15.77 -9.70 5.73
N VAL A 24 15.79 -9.01 4.58
CA VAL A 24 15.48 -7.58 4.49
C VAL A 24 14.06 -7.28 4.96
N ARG A 25 13.08 -8.12 4.62
CA ARG A 25 11.70 -7.96 5.07
C ARG A 25 11.59 -8.10 6.59
N GLU A 26 12.25 -9.09 7.18
CA GLU A 26 12.28 -9.30 8.63
C GLU A 26 12.93 -8.13 9.37
N LEU A 27 14.07 -7.64 8.87
CA LEU A 27 14.74 -6.47 9.43
C LEU A 27 13.89 -5.20 9.33
N ASN A 28 13.19 -5.01 8.21
CA ASN A 28 12.28 -3.87 8.03
C ASN A 28 11.09 -3.92 8.99
N ASN A 29 10.51 -5.11 9.20
CA ASN A 29 9.43 -5.29 10.18
C ASN A 29 9.92 -4.96 11.59
N ARG A 30 11.05 -5.54 12.01
CA ARG A 30 11.64 -5.27 13.33
C ARG A 30 11.97 -3.79 13.53
N LYS A 31 12.52 -3.12 12.50
CA LYS A 31 12.79 -1.69 12.52
C LYS A 31 11.50 -0.88 12.71
N LYS A 32 10.43 -1.24 12.01
CA LYS A 32 9.12 -0.57 12.13
C LYS A 32 8.52 -0.74 13.53
N ASP A 33 8.64 -1.93 14.12
CA ASP A 33 8.15 -2.20 15.47
C ASP A 33 8.90 -1.36 16.50
N LEU A 34 10.23 -1.31 16.42
CA LEU A 34 11.06 -0.48 17.30
C LEU A 34 10.76 1.02 17.17
N LEU A 35 10.52 1.52 15.96
CA LEU A 35 10.11 2.91 15.75
C LEU A 35 8.72 3.18 16.35
N THR A 36 7.80 2.22 16.27
CA THR A 36 6.46 2.35 16.87
C THR A 36 6.56 2.40 18.39
N GLN A 37 7.40 1.56 18.99
CA GLN A 37 7.70 1.61 20.43
C GLN A 37 8.31 2.96 20.83
N ALA A 38 9.26 3.48 20.05
CA ALA A 38 9.86 4.80 20.31
C ALA A 38 8.82 5.93 20.24
N VAL A 39 7.92 5.90 19.26
CA VAL A 39 6.81 6.85 19.14
C VAL A 39 5.89 6.78 20.36
N ASN A 40 5.51 5.58 20.80
CA ASN A 40 4.65 5.41 21.96
C ASN A 40 5.33 5.93 23.23
N ASN A 41 6.61 5.59 23.44
CA ASN A 41 7.36 6.09 24.58
C ASN A 41 7.46 7.63 24.59
N MET A 42 7.69 8.25 23.42
CA MET A 42 7.70 9.72 23.30
C MET A 42 6.33 10.34 23.58
N LYS A 43 5.24 9.69 23.16
CA LYS A 43 3.88 10.14 23.49
C LYS A 43 3.59 10.02 24.99
N ASP A 44 3.97 8.92 25.61
CA ASP A 44 3.75 8.67 27.03
C ASP A 44 4.59 9.60 27.91
N SER A 45 5.81 9.97 27.48
CA SER A 45 6.66 10.94 28.17
C SER A 45 6.32 12.40 27.88
N GLY A 46 5.49 12.66 26.85
CA GLY A 46 5.19 14.02 26.38
C GLY A 46 6.33 14.68 25.59
N ASP A 47 7.34 13.91 25.17
CA ASP A 47 8.46 14.40 24.39
C ASP A 47 8.09 14.59 22.91
N THR A 48 8.40 15.77 22.37
CA THR A 48 8.21 16.07 20.94
C THR A 48 9.47 15.84 20.12
N GLN A 49 10.63 15.72 20.75
CA GLN A 49 11.91 15.49 20.07
C GLN A 49 12.94 14.77 20.96
N ILE A 50 13.80 13.95 20.36
CA ILE A 50 14.93 13.27 21.02
C ILE A 50 16.20 13.43 20.18
N PHE A 51 17.31 13.80 20.81
CA PHE A 51 18.63 13.77 20.18
C PHE A 51 19.37 12.48 20.50
N HIS A 52 19.79 11.74 19.47
CA HIS A 52 20.56 10.51 19.63
C HIS A 52 21.62 10.39 18.53
N ARG A 53 22.89 10.18 18.94
CA ARG A 53 24.04 9.97 18.04
C ARG A 53 24.16 11.01 16.91
N GLY A 54 24.07 12.30 17.26
CA GLY A 54 24.20 13.38 16.28
C GLY A 54 22.96 13.63 15.43
N LYS A 55 21.84 12.95 15.70
CA LYS A 55 20.58 13.09 14.95
C LYS A 55 19.45 13.49 15.88
N THR A 56 18.61 14.41 15.42
CA THR A 56 17.37 14.77 16.09
C THR A 56 16.21 14.02 15.46
N TYR A 57 15.45 13.33 16.28
CA TYR A 57 14.21 12.64 15.93
C TYR A 57 13.06 13.47 16.46
N ILE A 58 12.14 13.88 15.59
CA ILE A 58 11.00 14.73 15.94
C ILE A 58 9.73 13.91 15.75
N LEU A 59 8.83 13.95 16.73
CA LEU A 59 7.52 13.33 16.66
C LEU A 59 6.59 14.25 15.85
N GLU A 60 6.35 13.89 14.59
CA GLU A 60 5.40 14.58 13.72
C GLU A 60 4.06 13.85 13.67
N GLU A 61 2.97 14.58 13.91
CA GLU A 61 1.64 14.10 13.58
C GLU A 61 1.32 14.44 12.11
N ARG A 62 1.10 13.41 11.29
CA ARG A 62 0.65 13.57 9.90
C ARG A 62 -0.72 12.93 9.75
N SER A 63 -1.73 13.74 9.48
CA SER A 63 -3.02 13.21 9.04
C SER A 63 -2.90 12.70 7.61
N ARG A 64 -3.43 11.51 7.36
CA ARG A 64 -3.54 10.97 6.00
C ARG A 64 -4.89 10.32 5.85
N HIS A 65 -5.62 10.68 4.82
CA HIS A 65 -6.83 9.96 4.45
C HIS A 65 -6.47 8.56 3.98
N ALA A 66 -7.03 7.54 4.61
CA ALA A 66 -6.95 6.19 4.12
C ALA A 66 -7.68 6.09 2.77
N ARG A 67 -7.06 5.44 1.77
CA ARG A 67 -7.76 5.16 0.51
C ARG A 67 -8.94 4.23 0.81
N LYS A 68 -10.12 4.63 0.36
CA LYS A 68 -11.30 3.77 0.41
C LYS A 68 -11.17 2.67 -0.65
N ASN A 69 -11.56 1.44 -0.30
CA ASN A 69 -11.71 0.36 -1.26
C ASN A 69 -12.98 0.58 -2.11
N ASP A 70 -13.13 -0.16 -3.21
CA ASP A 70 -14.22 0.10 -4.15
C ASP A 70 -15.60 -0.19 -3.55
N LYS A 71 -15.70 -1.13 -2.60
CA LYS A 71 -16.92 -1.34 -1.82
C LYS A 71 -17.33 -0.08 -1.04
N LYS A 72 -16.40 0.50 -0.28
CA LYS A 72 -16.67 1.73 0.49
C LYS A 72 -17.00 2.91 -0.42
N LYS A 73 -16.28 3.06 -1.53
CA LYS A 73 -16.59 4.10 -2.52
C LYS A 73 -18.02 3.95 -3.04
N ARG A 74 -18.45 2.73 -3.40
CA ARG A 74 -19.82 2.46 -3.84
C ARG A 74 -20.84 2.84 -2.76
N GLU A 75 -20.63 2.39 -1.54
CA GLU A 75 -21.52 2.69 -0.41
C GLU A 75 -21.63 4.21 -0.18
N ASP A 76 -20.52 4.94 -0.19
CA ASP A 76 -20.53 6.39 -0.05
C ASP A 76 -21.26 7.07 -1.22
N THR A 77 -20.97 6.66 -2.46
CA THR A 77 -21.59 7.25 -3.64
C THR A 77 -23.10 6.99 -3.67
N LEU A 78 -23.55 5.79 -3.31
CA LEU A 78 -24.97 5.48 -3.20
C LEU A 78 -25.64 6.27 -2.08
N THR A 79 -24.95 6.51 -0.96
CA THR A 79 -25.47 7.35 0.12
C THR A 79 -25.67 8.78 -0.37
N ILE A 80 -24.66 9.36 -1.04
CA ILE A 80 -24.75 10.70 -1.63
C ILE A 80 -25.88 10.77 -2.65
N LEU A 81 -26.01 9.78 -3.55
CA LEU A 81 -27.08 9.75 -4.55
C LEU A 81 -28.47 9.68 -3.90
N ASN A 82 -28.62 8.91 -2.81
CA ASN A 82 -29.88 8.88 -2.05
C ASN A 82 -30.18 10.21 -1.36
N ASP A 83 -29.18 10.87 -0.79
CA ASP A 83 -29.32 12.19 -0.15
C ASP A 83 -29.69 13.27 -1.17
N GLU A 84 -29.22 13.14 -2.43
CA GLU A 84 -29.55 14.01 -3.57
C GLU A 84 -30.88 13.65 -4.25
N GLY A 85 -31.63 12.69 -3.72
CA GLY A 85 -33.00 12.36 -4.17
C GLY A 85 -33.13 11.22 -5.18
N PHE A 86 -32.05 10.52 -5.52
CA PHE A 86 -32.10 9.29 -6.31
C PHE A 86 -32.33 8.10 -5.38
N HIS A 87 -33.52 7.52 -5.38
CA HIS A 87 -33.87 6.48 -4.41
C HIS A 87 -33.86 5.07 -5.00
N GLY A 88 -33.38 4.11 -4.20
CA GLY A 88 -33.44 2.68 -4.53
C GLY A 88 -32.72 2.35 -5.83
N ASN A 89 -33.44 1.73 -6.78
CA ASN A 89 -32.87 1.26 -8.05
C ASN A 89 -32.28 2.40 -8.91
N GLU A 90 -32.79 3.63 -8.76
CA GLU A 90 -32.34 4.77 -9.54
C GLU A 90 -30.89 5.18 -9.18
N ALA A 91 -30.53 5.11 -7.89
CA ALA A 91 -29.17 5.39 -7.44
C ALA A 91 -28.16 4.36 -7.98
N ASP A 92 -28.52 3.08 -8.01
CA ASP A 92 -27.67 2.03 -8.59
C ASP A 92 -27.49 2.22 -10.10
N GLU A 93 -28.54 2.59 -10.84
CA GLU A 93 -28.45 2.87 -12.27
C GLU A 93 -27.54 4.08 -12.58
N VAL A 94 -27.65 5.15 -11.79
CA VAL A 94 -26.81 6.35 -11.93
C VAL A 94 -25.35 6.02 -11.56
N TYR A 95 -25.13 5.22 -10.52
CA TYR A 95 -23.81 4.76 -10.14
C TYR A 95 -23.13 3.98 -11.27
N VAL A 96 -23.83 3.03 -11.89
CA VAL A 96 -23.30 2.25 -13.03
C VAL A 96 -22.90 3.17 -14.19
N LYS A 97 -23.79 4.07 -14.59
CA LYS A 97 -23.51 5.04 -15.68
C LYS A 97 -22.28 5.89 -15.39
N LEU A 98 -22.12 6.37 -14.15
CA LEU A 98 -20.94 7.13 -13.72
C LEU A 98 -19.66 6.29 -13.80
N THR A 99 -19.69 5.06 -13.30
CA THR A 99 -18.50 4.20 -13.31
C THR A 99 -18.07 3.81 -14.72
N ASP A 100 -19.03 3.56 -15.62
CA ASP A 100 -18.73 3.21 -17.01
C ASP A 100 -18.20 4.41 -17.80
N ALA A 101 -18.73 5.62 -17.57
CA ALA A 101 -18.21 6.84 -18.20
C ALA A 101 -16.78 7.19 -17.77
N LEU A 102 -16.37 6.77 -16.57
CA LEU A 102 -15.03 6.98 -16.02
C LEU A 102 -14.05 5.86 -16.42
N ARG A 103 -14.53 4.82 -17.10
CA ARG A 103 -13.69 3.71 -17.51
C ARG A 103 -12.78 4.17 -18.64
N GLY A 104 -11.48 4.27 -18.35
CA GLY A 104 -10.47 4.58 -19.37
C GLY A 104 -10.43 3.52 -20.48
N PRO A 105 -9.76 3.81 -21.61
CA PRO A 105 -9.66 2.88 -22.72
C PRO A 105 -8.98 1.57 -22.29
N GLU A 106 -9.43 0.44 -22.86
CA GLU A 106 -8.78 -0.85 -22.64
C GLU A 106 -7.35 -0.84 -23.21
N THR A 107 -6.38 -1.17 -22.37
CA THR A 107 -4.97 -1.33 -22.77
C THR A 107 -4.56 -2.80 -22.64
N PHE A 108 -4.09 -3.37 -23.74
CA PHE A 108 -3.53 -4.72 -23.77
C PHE A 108 -2.03 -4.67 -23.48
N ILE A 109 -1.60 -5.36 -22.42
CA ILE A 109 -0.19 -5.52 -22.07
C ILE A 109 0.19 -6.99 -22.29
N TYR A 110 1.13 -7.22 -23.21
CA TYR A 110 1.66 -8.55 -23.48
C TYR A 110 2.88 -8.79 -22.59
N THR A 111 2.83 -9.82 -21.75
CA THR A 111 3.98 -10.29 -20.96
C THR A 111 4.24 -11.75 -21.25
N LEU A 112 5.49 -12.10 -21.51
CA LEU A 112 5.93 -13.49 -21.52
C LEU A 112 5.92 -14.01 -20.08
N LYS A 113 5.14 -15.06 -19.82
CA LYS A 113 5.12 -15.74 -18.52
C LYS A 113 5.84 -17.09 -18.64
N GLN A 114 6.62 -17.40 -17.61
CA GLN A 114 7.15 -18.74 -17.31
C GLN A 114 6.04 -19.60 -16.70
#